data_AF-A0A3D8WTR5-F1
#
_entry.id   AF-A0A3D8WTR5-F1
#
_cell.length_a   1.000
_cell.length_b   1.000
_cell.length_c   1.000
_cell.angle_alpha   90.00
_cell.angle_beta   90.00
_cell.angle_gamma   90.00
#
_symmetry.space_group_name_H-M   'P 1'
#
loop_
_entity.id
_entity.type
_entity.pdbx_description
1 polymer ?
#
loop_
_entity_poly.entity_id
_entity_poly.type
_entity_poly.pdbx_seq_one_letter_code
_entity_poly.pdbx_strand_id
1 'polypeptide(L)' 'MRLKDGDFYTDSRNGKVYRLNEDDKGSWYVSMRDDDKPSRTSGRDMMKLLNRFYTKMNDS' A
#
# COMPACT_ATOMS: atom_id res chain seq x y z
N MET A 1 -4.55 10.93 -6.79
CA MET A 1 -3.19 10.36 -6.66
C MET A 1 -3.32 8.88 -6.99
N ARG A 2 -2.99 8.48 -8.23
CA ARG A 2 -3.00 7.05 -8.61
C ARG A 2 -1.69 6.44 -8.11
N LEU A 3 -1.78 5.45 -7.23
CA LEU A 3 -0.60 4.70 -6.78
C LEU A 3 -0.18 3.79 -7.93
N LYS A 4 0.88 4.18 -8.65
CA LYS A 4 1.45 3.31 -9.69
C LYS A 4 2.15 2.14 -9.00
N ASP A 5 2.07 0.97 -9.63
CA ASP A 5 2.88 -0.19 -9.27
C ASP A 5 4.32 0.23 -8.96
N GLY A 6 4.73 0.10 -7.70
CA GLY A 6 6.12 0.37 -7.27
C GLY A 6 6.29 1.19 -6.00
N ASP A 7 5.23 1.77 -5.46
CA ASP A 7 5.35 2.53 -4.20
C ASP A 7 5.20 1.62 -2.97
N PHE A 8 6.19 1.68 -2.08
CA PHE A 8 6.18 1.01 -0.79
C PHE A 8 5.99 2.00 0.35
N TYR A 9 5.38 1.55 1.43
CA TYR A 9 5.02 2.37 2.59
C TYR A 9 5.40 1.66 3.87
N THR A 10 6.08 2.36 4.79
CA THR A 10 6.45 1.80 6.10
C THR A 10 5.45 2.23 7.17
N ASP A 11 4.83 1.27 7.85
CA ASP A 11 3.98 1.53 9.02
C ASP A 11 4.88 1.85 10.22
N SER A 12 4.71 3.04 10.79
CA SER A 12 5.54 3.52 11.89
C SER A 12 5.33 2.76 13.21
N ARG A 13 4.23 2.02 13.37
CA ARG A 13 3.92 1.30 14.62
C ARG A 13 4.61 -0.05 14.73
N ASN A 14 4.81 -0.72 13.60
CA ASN A 14 5.31 -2.09 13.55
C ASN A 14 6.54 -2.23 12.63
N GLY A 15 6.97 -1.16 11.95
CA GLY A 15 8.11 -1.15 11.04
C GLY A 15 7.90 -1.96 9.76
N LYS A 16 6.68 -2.46 9.50
CA LYS A 16 6.40 -3.31 8.34
C LYS A 16 6.24 -2.47 7.08
N VAL A 17 6.69 -3.05 5.97
CA VAL A 17 6.64 -2.43 4.65
C VAL A 17 5.49 -3.03 3.85
N TYR A 18 4.63 -2.16 3.33
CA TYR A 18 3.46 -2.50 2.56
C TYR A 18 3.55 -1.92 1.15
N ARG A 19 3.09 -2.68 0.16
CA ARG A 19 2.83 -2.18 -1.18
C ARG A 19 1.34 -1.94 -1.34
N LEU A 20 0.98 -0.76 -1.84
CA LEU A 20 -0.40 -0.35 -2.04
C LEU A 20 -0.61 -0.04 -3.52
N ASN A 21 -1.54 -0.72 -4.18
CA ASN A 21 -1.83 -0.51 -5.59
C ASN A 21 -3.33 -0.28 -5.81
N GLU A 22 -3.66 0.50 -6.84
CA GLU A 22 -5.01 0.68 -7.37
C GLU A 22 -5.05 0.09 -8.78
N ASP A 23 -6.03 -0.77 -9.09
CA ASP A 23 -6.23 -1.25 -10.46
C ASP A 23 -6.99 -0.21 -11.31
N ASP A 24 -7.06 -0.43 -12.62
CA ASP A 24 -7.77 0.46 -13.55
C ASP A 24 -9.28 0.53 -13.32
N LYS A 25 -9.82 -0.34 -12.46
CA LYS A 25 -11.23 -0.41 -12.09
C LYS A 25 -11.51 0.22 -10.71
N GLY A 26 -10.50 0.79 -10.05
CA GLY A 26 -10.60 1.40 -8.73
C GLY A 26 -10.64 0.40 -7.57
N SER A 27 -10.28 -0.87 -7.80
CA SER A 27 -10.04 -1.83 -6.73
C SER A 27 -8.69 -1.56 -6.09
N TRP A 28 -8.61 -1.73 -4.78
CA TRP A 28 -7.40 -1.51 -4.00
C TRP A 28 -6.80 -2.81 -3.52
N TYR A 29 -5.47 -2.85 -3.51
CA TYR A 29 -4.69 -4.03 -3.14
C TYR A 29 -3.58 -3.64 -2.17
N VAL A 30 -3.40 -4.47 -1.15
CA VAL A 30 -2.32 -4.34 -0.17
C VAL A 30 -1.57 -5.67 -0.05
N SER A 31 -0.25 -5.63 -0.12
CA SER A 31 0.63 -6.75 0.24
C SER A 31 1.72 -6.27 1.18
N MET A 32 2.25 -7.16 2.02
CA MET A 32 3.55 -6.91 2.65
C MET A 32 4.66 -7.12 1.61
N ARG A 33 5.85 -6.54 1.85
CA ARG A 33 7.01 -6.71 0.95
C ARG A 33 7.36 -8.18 0.71
N ASP A 34 7.22 -9.01 1.74
CA ASP A 34 7.54 -10.44 1.69
C ASP A 34 6.32 -11.33 1.31
N ASP A 35 5.15 -10.73 1.03
CA ASP A 35 3.96 -11.46 0.61
C ASP A 35 3.87 -11.52 -0.91
N ASP A 36 3.87 -12.74 -1.47
CA ASP A 36 3.68 -12.98 -2.91
C ASP A 36 2.26 -12.69 -3.41
N LYS A 37 1.28 -12.52 -2.51
CA LYS A 37 -0.13 -12.37 -2.87
C LYS A 37 -0.77 -11.13 -2.24
N PRO A 38 -1.14 -10.12 -3.04
CA PRO A 38 -1.87 -8.98 -2.53
C PRO A 38 -3.29 -9.34 -2.12
N SER A 39 -3.70 -8.81 -0.98
CA SER A 39 -5.06 -8.88 -0.47
C SER A 39 -5.87 -7.69 -0.97
N ARG A 40 -7.08 -7.95 -1.48
CA ARG A 40 -7.98 -6.88 -1.91
C ARG A 40 -8.55 -6.15 -0.69
N THR A 41 -8.64 -4.84 -0.77
CA THR A 41 -9.20 -3.98 0.28
C THR A 41 -10.13 -2.91 -0.31
N SER A 42 -10.89 -2.25 0.56
CA SER A 42 -11.72 -1.11 0.16
C SER A 42 -10.86 0.16 0.07
N GLY A 43 -11.24 1.11 -0.79
CA GLY A 43 -10.57 2.42 -0.85
C GLY A 43 -10.62 3.17 0.49
N ARG A 44 -11.68 2.98 1.29
CA ARG A 44 -11.79 3.58 2.62
C ARG A 44 -10.73 3.04 3.57
N ASP A 45 -10.52 1.73 3.61
CA ASP A 45 -9.51 1.13 4.48
C ASP A 45 -8.10 1.39 3.96
N MET A 46 -7.93 1.51 2.65
CA MET A 46 -6.69 1.98 2.05
C MET A 46 -6.33 3.40 2.52
N MET A 47 -7.28 4.34 2.52
CA MET A 47 -7.03 5.70 3.02
C MET A 47 -6.69 5.71 4.52
N LYS A 48 -7.31 4.83 5.32
CA LYS A 48 -6.91 4.65 6.73
C LYS A 48 -5.49 4.12 6.85
N LEU A 49 -5.06 3.20 5.99
CA LEU A 49 -3.70 2.67 5.94
C LEU A 49 -2.69 3.75 5.53
N LEU A 50 -2.98 4.52 4.49
CA LEU A 50 -2.18 5.65 4.05
C LEU A 50 -1.94 6.67 5.16
N ASN A 51 -2.96 6.98 5.95
CA ASN A 51 -2.83 7.89 7.08
C ASN A 51 -1.98 7.32 8.24
N ARG A 52 -1.61 6.03 8.21
CA ARG A 52 -0.71 5.40 9.19
C ARG A 52 0.74 5.42 8.75
N PHE A 53 1.02 5.67 7.47
CA PHE A 53 2.38 5.64 6.94
C PHE A 53 3.06 7.00 7.12
N TYR A 54 4.28 6.98 7.66
CA TYR A 54 5.09 8.20 7.85
C TYR A 54 5.94 8.54 6.62
N THR A 55 6.36 7.51 5.87
CA THR A 55 7.23 7.68 4.69
C THR A 55 6.73 6.82 3.55
N LYS A 56 6.54 7.46 2.39
CA LYS A 56 6.45 6.79 1.09
C LYS A 56 7.86 6.52 0.59
N MET A 57 8.18 5.25 0.33
CA MET A 57 9.42 4.82 -0.30
C MET A 57 9.14 4.55 -1.78
N ASN A 58 9.89 5.20 -2.66
CA ASN A 58 9.89 4.85 -4.07
C ASN A 58 10.89 3.68 -4.23
N ASP A 59 10.46 2.52 -4.70
CA ASP A 59 11.40 1.46 -5.09
C ASP A 59 12.15 1.97 -6.33
N SER A 60 13.47 2.17 -6.23
CA SER A 60 14.34 2.65 -7.31
C SER A 60 15.03 1.49 -8.01
#